data_AF-A0A7G9ZE34-F1
#
_entry.id   AF-A0A7G9ZE34-F1
#
_cell.length_a   1.000
_cell.length_b   1.000
_cell.length_c   1.000
_cell.angle_alpha   90.00
_cell.angle_beta   90.00
_cell.angle_gamma   90.00
#
_symmetry.space_group_name_H-M   'P 1'
#
loop_
_entity.id
_entity.type
_entity.pdbx_description
1 polymer ?
#
loop_
_entity_poly.entity_id
_entity_poly.type
_entity_poly.pdbx_seq_one_letter_code
_entity_poly.pdbx_strand_id
1 'polypeptide(L)'
;ERNDKGNFGPKLANMSASMDPVKLADASSDLNIKLMKWRLVPDINVDVMKDTKCLLLGAGTLGCHVARNLLAWGFRHITFLDSGKVSYSNPTRQVLFNHIDCLGGGRSKAEAAAYNLQQILPSVLSKGIAAHIPMPGHPVGDSMKEETVKNIKLLSDAISEHDVVFLLLDSREARWLPTLMAAEKEKIVINAALGFDSYLVMRHGVFVSSAGSDTSAGVSPDADIVPATRLGCYFCNDVTAPGNSMKDRTLDQQCTVTRPGVAAVAGALAVEMLVGLLQHPLRGEAPAVYNPKNDVDNEPPSETEGVLGPIPHSIRGFLHSYQSVLPTCAKFKQCIACSDFVIQNYRTESEYDFLFKVFNSGTHLEDITG
;
A
#
# COMPACT_ATOMS: atom_id res chain seq x y z
N GLU A 1 -12.73 4.67 -55.36
CA GLU A 1 -12.02 3.39 -55.60
C GLU A 1 -12.85 2.25 -55.01
N ARG A 2 -12.70 1.00 -55.46
CA ARG A 2 -13.37 -0.14 -54.80
C ARG A 2 -12.66 -0.42 -53.46
N ASN A 3 -13.42 -0.75 -52.42
CA ASN A 3 -12.86 -1.27 -51.17
C ASN A 3 -12.50 -2.76 -51.32
N ASP A 4 -11.91 -3.36 -50.28
CA ASP A 4 -11.52 -4.79 -50.27
C ASP A 4 -12.71 -5.75 -50.44
N LYS A 5 -13.94 -5.26 -50.26
CA LYS A 5 -15.20 -5.99 -50.51
C LYS A 5 -15.79 -5.75 -51.91
N GLY A 6 -15.06 -5.08 -52.80
CA GLY A 6 -15.44 -4.82 -54.19
C GLY A 6 -16.50 -3.72 -54.38
N ASN A 7 -16.99 -3.11 -53.29
CA ASN A 7 -18.00 -2.06 -53.34
C ASN A 7 -17.36 -0.69 -53.55
N PHE A 8 -18.05 0.19 -54.28
CA PHE A 8 -17.66 1.59 -54.36
C PHE A 8 -18.06 2.32 -53.08
N GLY A 9 -17.08 2.93 -52.41
CA GLY A 9 -17.31 3.69 -51.19
C GLY A 9 -16.01 4.34 -50.69
N PRO A 10 -16.12 5.22 -49.68
CA PRO A 10 -14.94 5.82 -49.05
C PRO A 10 -14.11 4.75 -48.33
N LYS A 11 -12.77 4.84 -48.45
CA LYS A 11 -11.83 4.07 -47.63
C LYS A 11 -11.61 4.83 -46.32
N LEU A 12 -11.92 4.20 -45.19
CA LEU A 12 -11.68 4.73 -43.84
C LEU A 12 -10.50 3.98 -43.23
N ALA A 13 -9.48 4.71 -42.79
CA ALA A 13 -8.32 4.15 -42.10
C ALA A 13 -8.22 4.76 -40.69
N ASN A 14 -8.09 3.90 -39.67
CA ASN A 14 -7.87 4.34 -38.29
C ASN A 14 -6.36 4.40 -37.99
N MET A 15 -5.80 5.60 -38.07
CA MET A 15 -4.37 5.84 -37.81
C MET A 15 -4.08 6.23 -36.35
N SER A 16 -5.05 6.07 -35.44
CA SER A 16 -4.88 6.52 -34.05
C SER A 16 -3.70 5.84 -33.36
N ALA A 17 -3.41 4.57 -33.64
CA ALA A 17 -2.27 3.86 -33.05
C ALA A 17 -0.90 4.51 -33.39
N SER A 18 -0.80 5.22 -34.51
CA SER A 18 0.44 5.87 -34.97
C SER A 18 0.40 7.40 -34.93
N MET A 19 -0.76 8.02 -34.69
CA MET A 19 -0.93 9.47 -34.76
C MET A 19 -1.55 10.08 -33.51
N ASP A 20 -2.24 9.32 -32.67
CA ASP A 20 -2.80 9.81 -31.41
C ASP A 20 -1.68 9.89 -30.35
N PRO A 21 -1.29 11.09 -29.88
CA PRO A 21 -0.21 11.24 -28.91
C PRO A 21 -0.45 10.47 -27.61
N VAL A 22 -1.71 10.31 -27.19
CA VAL A 22 -2.04 9.56 -25.97
C VAL A 22 -1.76 8.08 -26.16
N LYS A 23 -2.15 7.50 -27.29
CA LYS A 23 -1.88 6.09 -27.60
C LYS A 23 -0.39 5.83 -27.80
N LEU A 24 0.31 6.77 -28.43
CA LEU A 24 1.76 6.70 -28.61
C LEU A 24 2.49 6.74 -27.27
N ALA A 25 2.07 7.61 -26.35
CA ALA A 25 2.62 7.68 -24.99
C ALA A 25 2.37 6.39 -24.21
N ASP A 26 1.14 5.84 -24.26
CA ASP A 26 0.80 4.58 -23.59
C ASP A 26 1.61 3.39 -24.13
N ALA A 27 1.70 3.26 -25.45
CA ALA A 27 2.47 2.21 -26.09
C ALA A 27 3.98 2.33 -25.80
N SER A 28 4.52 3.56 -25.76
CA SER A 28 5.93 3.82 -25.45
C SER A 28 6.26 3.56 -23.99
N SER A 29 5.35 3.89 -23.07
CA SER A 29 5.49 3.59 -21.64
C SER A 29 5.55 2.08 -21.39
N ASP A 30 4.68 1.31 -22.05
CA ASP A 30 4.65 -0.16 -21.93
C ASP A 30 5.87 -0.86 -22.58
N LEU A 31 6.57 -0.19 -23.49
CA LEU A 31 7.70 -0.78 -24.22
C LEU A 31 8.85 -1.14 -23.28
N ASN A 32 9.15 -0.31 -22.27
CA ASN A 32 10.24 -0.60 -21.34
C ASN A 32 10.00 -1.92 -20.58
N ILE A 33 8.77 -2.13 -20.08
CA ILE A 33 8.42 -3.33 -19.32
C ILE A 33 8.40 -4.57 -20.24
N LYS A 34 7.91 -4.41 -21.48
CA LYS A 34 7.99 -5.48 -22.50
C LYS A 34 9.43 -5.86 -22.84
N LEU A 35 10.34 -4.88 -22.90
CA LEU A 35 11.76 -5.14 -23.10
C LEU A 35 12.39 -5.89 -21.92
N MET A 36 12.03 -5.57 -20.68
CA MET A 36 12.46 -6.35 -19.51
C MET A 36 12.01 -7.81 -19.63
N LYS A 37 10.74 -8.03 -19.99
CA LYS A 37 10.21 -9.37 -20.24
C LYS A 37 11.01 -10.10 -21.34
N TRP A 38 11.13 -9.51 -22.52
CA TRP A 38 11.74 -10.19 -23.66
C TRP A 38 13.24 -10.43 -23.53
N ARG A 39 13.96 -9.58 -22.81
CA ARG A 39 15.43 -9.62 -22.77
C ARG A 39 16.00 -10.21 -21.49
N LEU A 40 15.32 -10.05 -20.36
CA LEU A 40 15.88 -10.33 -19.04
C LEU A 40 15.06 -11.37 -18.27
N VAL A 41 13.73 -11.21 -18.22
CA VAL A 41 12.86 -12.03 -17.36
C VAL A 41 11.63 -12.50 -18.15
N PRO A 42 11.75 -13.53 -19.02
CA PRO A 42 10.66 -13.97 -19.91
C PRO A 42 9.35 -14.33 -19.21
N ASP A 43 9.44 -14.84 -17.99
CA ASP A 43 8.31 -15.33 -17.21
C ASP A 43 7.57 -14.23 -16.44
N ILE A 44 8.06 -12.98 -16.49
CA ILE A 44 7.36 -11.86 -15.83
C ILE A 44 5.98 -11.65 -16.47
N ASN A 45 4.96 -11.61 -15.62
CA ASN A 45 3.60 -11.27 -16.01
C ASN A 45 3.43 -9.76 -15.93
N VAL A 46 3.34 -9.11 -17.09
CA VAL A 46 3.21 -7.64 -17.17
C VAL A 46 1.75 -7.19 -17.10
N ASP A 47 0.83 -8.05 -17.51
CA ASP A 47 -0.59 -7.73 -17.60
C ASP A 47 -1.23 -7.66 -16.21
N VAL A 48 -0.80 -8.52 -15.26
CA VAL A 48 -1.27 -8.47 -13.87
C VAL A 48 -1.04 -7.10 -13.23
N MET A 49 0.09 -6.43 -13.54
CA MET A 49 0.37 -5.09 -13.00
C MET A 49 -0.59 -4.05 -13.60
N LYS A 50 -0.90 -4.16 -14.89
CA LYS A 50 -1.80 -3.25 -15.59
C LYS A 50 -3.22 -3.30 -15.03
N ASP A 51 -3.70 -4.51 -14.72
CA ASP A 51 -5.06 -4.78 -14.25
C ASP A 51 -5.24 -4.55 -12.74
N THR A 52 -4.16 -4.62 -11.95
CA THR A 52 -4.22 -4.48 -10.49
C THR A 52 -4.63 -3.06 -10.08
N LYS A 53 -5.64 -2.97 -9.21
CA LYS A 53 -6.12 -1.71 -8.64
C LYS A 53 -5.42 -1.40 -7.32
N CYS A 54 -4.69 -0.29 -7.29
CA CYS A 54 -3.94 0.17 -6.13
C CYS A 54 -4.64 1.34 -5.44
N LEU A 55 -4.95 1.18 -4.15
CA LEU A 55 -5.39 2.25 -3.26
C LEU A 55 -4.22 2.79 -2.44
N LEU A 56 -3.92 4.08 -2.54
CA LEU A 56 -2.86 4.75 -1.80
C LEU A 56 -3.50 5.61 -0.71
N LEU A 57 -3.39 5.13 0.54
CA LEU A 57 -3.85 5.89 1.71
C LEU A 57 -2.73 6.83 2.15
N GLY A 58 -2.87 8.10 1.75
CA GLY A 58 -1.87 9.15 1.90
C GLY A 58 -1.30 9.59 0.54
N ALA A 59 -1.48 10.88 0.22
CA ALA A 59 -0.92 11.56 -0.95
C ALA A 59 0.27 12.48 -0.55
N GLY A 60 0.97 12.11 0.52
CA GLY A 60 2.17 12.78 0.99
C GLY A 60 3.43 12.37 0.22
N THR A 61 4.59 12.48 0.88
CA THR A 61 5.91 12.19 0.27
C THR A 61 5.98 10.74 -0.23
N LEU A 62 5.56 9.78 0.61
CA LEU A 62 5.47 8.36 0.24
C LEU A 62 4.49 8.12 -0.91
N GLY A 63 3.25 8.62 -0.80
CA GLY A 63 2.21 8.49 -1.82
C GLY A 63 2.67 8.92 -3.21
N CYS A 64 3.37 10.05 -3.29
CA CYS A 64 3.89 10.57 -4.55
C CYS A 64 4.96 9.65 -5.17
N HIS A 65 5.89 9.14 -4.36
CA HIS A 65 6.95 8.23 -4.85
C HIS A 65 6.38 6.87 -5.25
N VAL A 66 5.53 6.27 -4.42
CA VAL A 66 4.85 5.00 -4.71
C VAL A 66 4.06 5.10 -6.01
N ALA A 67 3.25 6.16 -6.21
CA ALA A 67 2.48 6.34 -7.43
C ALA A 67 3.33 6.45 -8.69
N ARG A 68 4.46 7.18 -8.64
CA ARG A 68 5.39 7.26 -9.77
C ARG A 68 6.03 5.91 -10.10
N ASN A 69 6.41 5.14 -9.07
CA ASN A 69 7.01 3.82 -9.26
C ASN A 69 5.97 2.80 -9.78
N LEU A 70 4.72 2.84 -9.30
CA LEU A 70 3.61 2.05 -9.84
C LEU A 70 3.39 2.37 -11.33
N LEU A 71 3.39 3.66 -11.69
CA LEU A 71 3.23 4.06 -13.09
C LEU A 71 4.38 3.54 -13.97
N ALA A 72 5.61 3.61 -13.48
CA ALA A 72 6.80 3.09 -14.17
C ALA A 72 6.76 1.56 -14.37
N TRP A 73 6.14 0.83 -13.44
CA TRP A 73 5.86 -0.61 -13.53
C TRP A 73 4.62 -0.97 -14.36
N GLY A 74 3.91 0.03 -14.90
CA GLY A 74 2.83 -0.19 -15.83
C GLY A 74 1.44 -0.32 -15.18
N PHE A 75 1.30 -0.05 -13.88
CA PHE A 75 0.00 0.00 -13.24
C PHE A 75 -0.85 1.12 -13.85
N ARG A 76 -2.16 0.88 -14.00
CA ARG A 76 -3.08 1.86 -14.60
C ARG A 76 -4.17 2.35 -13.64
N HIS A 77 -4.48 1.60 -12.60
CA HIS A 77 -5.57 1.92 -11.67
C HIS A 77 -5.00 2.39 -10.33
N ILE A 78 -4.98 3.71 -10.11
CA ILE A 78 -4.32 4.32 -8.94
C ILE A 78 -5.27 5.33 -8.28
N THR A 79 -5.80 4.98 -7.11
CA THR A 79 -6.68 5.87 -6.33
C THR A 79 -5.94 6.41 -5.10
N PHE A 80 -6.01 7.72 -4.88
CA PHE A 80 -5.47 8.37 -3.69
C PHE A 80 -6.58 8.68 -2.69
N LEU A 81 -6.32 8.48 -1.40
CA LEU A 81 -7.16 8.97 -0.32
C LEU A 81 -6.34 9.84 0.64
N ASP A 82 -6.70 11.11 0.77
CA ASP A 82 -6.01 12.09 1.63
C ASP A 82 -6.96 13.26 1.93
N SER A 83 -7.04 13.71 3.19
CA SER A 83 -7.89 14.85 3.60
C SER A 83 -7.18 16.20 3.51
N GLY A 84 -5.87 16.22 3.27
CA GLY A 84 -5.04 17.40 3.29
C GLY A 84 -5.11 18.25 2.02
N LYS A 85 -4.60 19.46 2.13
CA LYS A 85 -4.38 20.37 1.00
C LYS A 85 -2.89 20.56 0.73
N VAL A 86 -2.54 20.83 -0.52
CA VAL A 86 -1.16 21.11 -0.92
C VAL A 86 -0.71 22.46 -0.33
N SER A 87 0.39 22.45 0.44
CA SER A 87 0.99 23.67 0.99
C SER A 87 2.31 24.02 0.28
N TYR A 88 2.78 25.26 0.40
CA TYR A 88 4.01 25.75 -0.26
C TYR A 88 5.26 24.93 0.04
N SER A 89 5.32 24.26 1.19
CA SER A 89 6.46 23.41 1.56
C SER A 89 6.40 22.00 0.97
N ASN A 90 5.29 21.63 0.31
CA ASN A 90 5.06 20.28 -0.18
C ASN A 90 5.78 19.98 -1.51
N PRO A 91 5.74 20.82 -2.56
CA PRO A 91 6.29 20.48 -3.88
C PRO A 91 7.75 20.01 -3.90
N THR A 92 8.59 20.49 -2.97
CA THR A 92 10.01 20.10 -2.91
C THR A 92 10.25 18.68 -2.42
N ARG A 93 9.25 18.04 -1.79
CA ARG A 93 9.31 16.68 -1.23
C ARG A 93 8.21 15.76 -1.73
N GLN A 94 7.11 16.31 -2.24
CA GLN A 94 5.95 15.58 -2.76
C GLN A 94 5.94 15.70 -4.28
N VAL A 95 6.61 14.76 -4.94
CA VAL A 95 7.01 14.80 -6.36
C VAL A 95 5.87 14.73 -7.40
N LEU A 96 4.61 14.83 -6.93
CA LEU A 96 3.44 15.00 -7.79
C LEU A 96 2.86 16.42 -7.73
N PHE A 97 3.33 17.31 -6.86
CA PHE A 97 2.77 18.66 -6.74
C PHE A 97 3.70 19.71 -7.30
N ASN A 98 3.11 20.74 -7.90
CA ASN A 98 3.81 21.91 -8.39
C ASN A 98 3.40 23.17 -7.60
N HIS A 99 4.14 24.27 -7.76
CA HIS A 99 3.81 25.55 -7.13
C HIS A 99 2.36 25.99 -7.39
N ILE A 100 1.84 25.73 -8.59
CA ILE A 100 0.47 26.09 -8.97
C ILE A 100 -0.58 25.39 -8.11
N ASP A 101 -0.31 24.20 -7.60
CA ASP A 101 -1.25 23.45 -6.75
C ASP A 101 -1.38 24.04 -5.34
N CYS A 102 -0.44 24.92 -4.94
CA CYS A 102 -0.45 25.63 -3.65
C CYS A 102 -1.32 26.91 -3.67
N LEU A 103 -1.64 27.43 -4.86
CA LEU A 103 -2.34 28.71 -5.01
C LEU A 103 -3.80 28.60 -4.54
N GLY A 104 -4.41 29.74 -4.22
CA GLY A 104 -5.84 29.79 -3.84
C GLY A 104 -6.20 29.02 -2.57
N GLY A 105 -5.25 28.86 -1.63
CA GLY A 105 -5.45 28.08 -0.40
C GLY A 105 -5.13 26.59 -0.52
N GLY A 106 -4.54 26.18 -1.66
CA GLY A 106 -4.10 24.81 -1.90
C GLY A 106 -5.22 23.90 -2.42
N ARG A 107 -4.91 23.13 -3.47
CA ARG A 107 -5.79 22.06 -3.95
C ARG A 107 -5.84 20.90 -2.96
N SER A 108 -6.91 20.12 -3.00
CA SER A 108 -6.98 18.82 -2.32
C SER A 108 -5.81 17.95 -2.78
N LYS A 109 -5.03 17.38 -1.85
CA LYS A 109 -3.87 16.55 -2.20
C LYS A 109 -4.25 15.33 -3.02
N ALA A 110 -5.33 14.65 -2.64
CA ALA A 110 -5.78 13.45 -3.35
C ALA A 110 -6.15 13.78 -4.81
N GLU A 111 -6.89 14.87 -5.03
CA GLU A 111 -7.30 15.30 -6.38
C GLU A 111 -6.13 15.84 -7.20
N ALA A 112 -5.25 16.64 -6.59
CA ALA A 112 -4.05 17.16 -7.25
C ALA A 112 -3.10 16.02 -7.66
N ALA A 113 -2.93 15.01 -6.81
CA ALA A 113 -2.07 13.86 -7.08
C ALA A 113 -2.60 13.06 -8.27
N ALA A 114 -3.91 12.76 -8.28
CA ALA A 114 -4.56 12.06 -9.38
C ALA A 114 -4.44 12.84 -10.71
N TYR A 115 -4.73 14.15 -10.66
CA TYR A 115 -4.62 15.03 -11.82
C TYR A 115 -3.18 15.08 -12.37
N ASN A 116 -2.19 15.28 -11.50
CA ASN A 116 -0.79 15.38 -11.93
C ASN A 116 -0.22 14.04 -12.41
N LEU A 117 -0.75 12.90 -11.93
CA LEU A 117 -0.40 11.58 -12.48
C LEU A 117 -0.92 11.42 -13.93
N GLN A 118 -2.12 11.92 -14.22
CA GLN A 118 -2.67 11.97 -15.58
C GLN A 118 -1.89 12.91 -16.50
N GLN A 119 -1.23 13.94 -15.95
CA GLN A 119 -0.30 14.77 -16.75
C GLN A 119 0.99 14.02 -17.13
N ILE A 120 1.39 12.99 -16.35
CA ILE A 120 2.54 12.15 -16.67
C ILE A 120 2.16 11.10 -17.72
N LEU A 121 1.04 10.40 -17.53
CA LEU A 121 0.52 9.44 -18.48
C LEU A 121 -1.00 9.57 -18.60
N PRO A 122 -1.54 10.14 -19.70
CA PRO A 122 -2.97 10.42 -19.81
C PRO A 122 -3.88 9.19 -19.81
N SER A 123 -3.35 7.99 -20.11
CA SER A 123 -4.10 6.73 -20.07
C SER A 123 -4.27 6.15 -18.67
N VAL A 124 -3.65 6.73 -17.62
CA VAL A 124 -3.81 6.27 -16.24
C VAL A 124 -5.22 6.58 -15.73
N LEU A 125 -5.85 5.59 -15.12
CA LEU A 125 -7.13 5.68 -14.44
C LEU A 125 -6.87 6.06 -12.98
N SER A 126 -6.73 7.37 -12.75
CA SER A 126 -6.44 7.91 -11.42
C SER A 126 -7.58 8.75 -10.85
N LYS A 127 -7.87 8.54 -9.56
CA LYS A 127 -8.94 9.22 -8.81
C LYS A 127 -8.41 9.71 -7.46
N GLY A 128 -8.90 10.86 -7.01
CA GLY A 128 -8.69 11.38 -5.66
C GLY A 128 -9.95 11.28 -4.81
N ILE A 129 -9.82 10.82 -3.57
CA ILE A 129 -10.88 10.79 -2.56
C ILE A 129 -10.43 11.68 -1.39
N ALA A 130 -11.12 12.79 -1.18
CA ALA A 130 -10.90 13.66 -0.03
C ALA A 130 -11.68 13.13 1.18
N ALA A 131 -11.02 12.35 2.04
CA ALA A 131 -11.63 11.77 3.24
C ALA A 131 -10.60 11.71 4.37
N HIS A 132 -11.05 11.98 5.60
CA HIS A 132 -10.23 11.86 6.81
C HIS A 132 -10.32 10.45 7.38
N ILE A 133 -9.21 9.85 7.80
CA ILE A 133 -9.20 8.54 8.46
C ILE A 133 -9.29 8.74 9.97
N PRO A 134 -10.37 8.31 10.65
CA PRO A 134 -10.48 8.42 12.10
C PRO A 134 -9.40 7.62 12.82
N MET A 135 -8.88 8.19 13.91
CA MET A 135 -7.75 7.64 14.66
C MET A 135 -8.21 7.15 16.05
N PRO A 136 -7.73 5.99 16.52
CA PRO A 136 -7.92 5.54 17.90
C PRO A 136 -7.46 6.59 18.92
N GLY A 137 -8.20 6.74 20.02
CA GLY A 137 -7.87 7.70 21.09
C GLY A 137 -8.08 9.18 20.75
N HIS A 138 -8.71 9.49 19.61
CA HIS A 138 -9.15 10.84 19.24
C HIS A 138 -10.69 10.91 19.27
N PRO A 139 -11.28 11.43 20.35
CA PRO A 139 -12.73 11.42 20.53
C PRO A 139 -13.48 12.15 19.42
N VAL A 140 -14.56 11.55 18.96
CA VAL A 140 -15.44 12.12 17.92
C VAL A 140 -16.65 12.77 18.59
N GLY A 141 -16.68 14.10 18.57
CA GLY A 141 -17.83 14.87 19.07
C GLY A 141 -19.11 14.62 18.24
N ASP A 142 -20.27 14.83 18.86
CA ASP A 142 -21.57 14.54 18.23
C ASP A 142 -21.77 15.23 16.88
N SER A 143 -21.26 16.47 16.73
CA SER A 143 -21.35 17.24 15.50
C SER A 143 -20.56 16.62 14.32
N MET A 144 -19.55 15.79 14.60
CA MET A 144 -18.70 15.16 13.57
C MET A 144 -19.05 13.69 13.32
N LYS A 145 -20.03 13.12 14.02
CA LYS A 145 -20.40 11.70 13.88
C LYS A 145 -20.85 11.35 12.47
N GLU A 146 -21.73 12.15 11.87
CA GLU A 146 -22.23 11.89 10.51
C GLU A 146 -21.11 11.95 9.46
N GLU A 147 -20.24 12.95 9.56
CA GLU A 147 -19.07 13.07 8.67
C GLU A 147 -18.11 11.90 8.86
N THR A 148 -17.88 11.49 10.11
CA THR A 148 -17.01 10.35 10.45
C THR A 148 -17.56 9.05 9.85
N VAL A 149 -18.86 8.78 9.99
CA VAL A 149 -19.53 7.62 9.38
C VAL A 149 -19.36 7.65 7.85
N LYS A 150 -19.56 8.81 7.23
CA LYS A 150 -19.35 8.98 5.78
C LYS A 150 -17.91 8.68 5.38
N ASN A 151 -16.92 9.15 6.13
CA ASN A 151 -15.51 8.91 5.87
C ASN A 151 -15.12 7.43 6.04
N ILE A 152 -15.63 6.76 7.08
CA ILE A 152 -15.47 5.32 7.31
C ILE A 152 -16.03 4.53 6.12
N LYS A 153 -17.23 4.91 5.65
CA LYS A 153 -17.85 4.28 4.48
C LYS A 153 -17.01 4.48 3.21
N LEU A 154 -16.56 5.70 2.93
CA LEU A 154 -15.69 5.98 1.78
C LEU A 154 -14.40 5.15 1.82
N LEU A 155 -13.78 5.01 3.00
CA LEU A 155 -12.61 4.17 3.20
C LEU A 155 -12.91 2.68 2.95
N SER A 156 -14.00 2.16 3.54
CA SER A 156 -14.41 0.76 3.40
C SER A 156 -14.76 0.40 1.95
N ASP A 157 -15.50 1.28 1.25
CA ASP A 157 -15.84 1.14 -0.16
C ASP A 157 -14.58 1.15 -1.03
N ALA A 158 -13.66 2.10 -0.78
CA ALA A 158 -12.40 2.19 -1.51
C ALA A 158 -11.53 0.93 -1.29
N ILE A 159 -11.37 0.45 -0.06
CA ILE A 159 -10.63 -0.79 0.21
C ILE A 159 -11.28 -1.98 -0.50
N SER A 160 -12.61 -2.06 -0.51
CA SER A 160 -13.34 -3.15 -1.16
C SER A 160 -13.12 -3.17 -2.69
N GLU A 161 -13.13 -2.00 -3.33
CA GLU A 161 -12.98 -1.82 -4.79
C GLU A 161 -11.57 -2.15 -5.32
N HIS A 162 -10.54 -2.08 -4.47
CA HIS A 162 -9.14 -2.22 -4.86
C HIS A 162 -8.56 -3.58 -4.44
N ASP A 163 -7.52 -4.03 -5.16
CA ASP A 163 -6.86 -5.31 -4.91
C ASP A 163 -5.74 -5.17 -3.86
N VAL A 164 -5.06 -4.03 -3.90
CA VAL A 164 -3.90 -3.71 -3.05
C VAL A 164 -4.12 -2.39 -2.33
N VAL A 165 -3.81 -2.37 -1.04
CA VAL A 165 -3.86 -1.17 -0.19
C VAL A 165 -2.45 -0.81 0.28
N PHE A 166 -2.01 0.40 -0.05
CA PHE A 166 -0.79 0.99 0.48
C PHE A 166 -1.10 1.87 1.68
N LEU A 167 -0.50 1.57 2.84
CA LEU A 167 -0.57 2.41 4.03
C LEU A 167 0.61 3.37 4.04
N LEU A 168 0.37 4.61 3.60
CA LEU A 168 1.39 5.66 3.40
C LEU A 168 1.11 6.88 4.28
N LEU A 169 0.49 6.61 5.43
CA LEU A 169 -0.01 7.59 6.39
C LEU A 169 1.12 8.09 7.29
N ASP A 170 0.91 9.27 7.85
CA ASP A 170 1.89 10.06 8.58
C ASP A 170 1.94 9.79 10.08
N SER A 171 0.99 9.03 10.61
CA SER A 171 0.97 8.58 11.99
C SER A 171 0.66 7.10 12.10
N ARG A 172 1.01 6.55 13.26
CA ARG A 172 0.68 5.17 13.63
C ARG A 172 -0.83 4.98 13.80
N GLU A 173 -1.51 5.91 14.43
CA GLU A 173 -2.93 5.79 14.78
C GLU A 173 -3.79 5.75 13.53
N ALA A 174 -3.45 6.56 12.52
CA ALA A 174 -4.14 6.60 11.24
C ALA A 174 -4.08 5.26 10.48
N ARG A 175 -3.05 4.43 10.73
CA ARG A 175 -2.90 3.12 10.08
C ARG A 175 -3.79 2.04 10.67
N TRP A 176 -4.32 2.23 11.88
CA TRP A 176 -5.06 1.19 12.58
C TRP A 176 -6.33 0.79 11.82
N LEU A 177 -7.20 1.75 11.53
CA LEU A 177 -8.49 1.48 10.89
C LEU A 177 -8.33 0.82 9.50
N PRO A 178 -7.48 1.34 8.59
CA PRO A 178 -7.20 0.66 7.33
C PRO A 178 -6.61 -0.74 7.49
N THR A 179 -5.76 -0.98 8.50
CA THR A 179 -5.19 -2.30 8.76
C THR A 179 -6.28 -3.30 9.13
N LEU A 180 -7.19 -2.91 10.03
CA LEU A 180 -8.34 -3.72 10.43
C LEU A 180 -9.24 -4.04 9.24
N MET A 181 -9.67 -3.02 8.50
CA MET A 181 -10.57 -3.18 7.35
C MET A 181 -9.95 -4.02 6.24
N ALA A 182 -8.66 -3.84 5.94
CA ALA A 182 -7.98 -4.60 4.92
C ALA A 182 -7.75 -6.06 5.32
N ALA A 183 -7.49 -6.32 6.61
CA ALA A 183 -7.40 -7.69 7.14
C ALA A 183 -8.76 -8.39 7.08
N GLU A 184 -9.85 -7.69 7.43
CA GLU A 184 -11.21 -8.22 7.35
C GLU A 184 -11.62 -8.58 5.91
N LYS A 185 -11.23 -7.74 4.94
CA LYS A 185 -11.52 -7.89 3.51
C LYS A 185 -10.46 -8.70 2.74
N GLU A 186 -9.53 -9.33 3.45
CA GLU A 186 -8.50 -10.22 2.90
C GLU A 186 -7.65 -9.57 1.79
N LYS A 187 -7.32 -8.27 1.93
CA LYS A 187 -6.58 -7.49 0.92
C LYS A 187 -5.06 -7.62 1.09
N ILE A 188 -4.33 -7.48 -0.02
CA ILE A 188 -2.88 -7.32 0.03
C ILE A 188 -2.58 -5.92 0.59
N VAL A 189 -1.83 -5.85 1.68
CA VAL A 189 -1.44 -4.58 2.29
C VAL A 189 0.07 -4.41 2.27
N ILE A 190 0.52 -3.27 1.74
CA ILE A 190 1.91 -2.83 1.84
C ILE A 190 1.95 -1.58 2.72
N ASN A 191 2.61 -1.67 3.86
CA ASN A 191 2.81 -0.56 4.77
C ASN A 191 4.20 0.04 4.58
N ALA A 192 4.28 1.37 4.45
CA ALA A 192 5.54 2.09 4.45
C ALA A 192 5.53 3.20 5.52
N ALA A 193 6.63 3.29 6.25
CA ALA A 193 6.80 4.11 7.43
C ALA A 193 8.17 4.79 7.41
N LEU A 194 8.24 6.03 7.90
CA LEU A 194 9.45 6.84 7.85
C LEU A 194 9.85 7.31 9.25
N GLY A 195 11.14 7.21 9.52
CA GLY A 195 11.83 7.93 10.58
C GLY A 195 12.69 9.03 9.97
N PHE A 196 13.47 9.72 10.81
CA PHE A 196 14.36 10.79 10.34
C PHE A 196 15.34 10.32 9.26
N ASP A 197 16.05 9.22 9.49
CA ASP A 197 17.06 8.65 8.59
C ASP A 197 16.88 7.14 8.36
N SER A 198 15.72 6.61 8.75
CA SER A 198 15.36 5.20 8.64
C SER A 198 13.97 5.03 8.04
N TYR A 199 13.68 3.82 7.57
CA TYR A 199 12.36 3.47 7.03
C TYR A 199 12.00 2.03 7.38
N LEU A 200 10.70 1.74 7.33
CA LEU A 200 10.13 0.40 7.37
C LEU A 200 9.19 0.23 6.19
N VAL A 201 9.39 -0.84 5.41
CA VAL A 201 8.47 -1.31 4.38
C VAL A 201 8.09 -2.72 4.74
N MET A 202 6.80 -3.06 4.79
CA MET A 202 6.36 -4.41 5.11
C MET A 202 5.06 -4.77 4.42
N ARG A 203 4.87 -6.06 4.19
CA ARG A 203 3.58 -6.62 3.77
C ARG A 203 2.87 -7.25 4.96
N HIS A 204 1.55 -7.10 5.05
CA HIS A 204 0.78 -7.81 6.08
C HIS A 204 0.50 -9.26 5.63
N GLY A 205 0.22 -10.13 6.59
CA GLY A 205 -0.35 -11.45 6.30
C GLY A 205 -1.75 -11.35 5.69
N VAL A 206 -2.05 -12.26 4.75
CA VAL A 206 -3.38 -12.42 4.15
C VAL A 206 -4.07 -13.60 4.83
N PHE A 207 -5.23 -13.35 5.45
CA PHE A 207 -5.95 -14.33 6.26
C PHE A 207 -7.15 -14.86 5.47
N VAL A 208 -7.01 -15.99 4.78
CA VAL A 208 -8.12 -16.59 4.05
C VAL A 208 -8.96 -17.42 5.00
N SER A 209 -10.24 -17.06 5.16
CA SER A 209 -11.17 -17.68 6.13
C SER A 209 -11.44 -19.18 5.89
N SER A 210 -11.04 -19.75 4.74
CA SER A 210 -11.32 -21.15 4.37
C SER A 210 -10.28 -22.18 4.82
N ALA A 211 -9.14 -21.76 5.35
CA ALA A 211 -8.15 -22.69 5.89
C ALA A 211 -8.46 -22.94 7.38
N GLY A 212 -9.15 -24.03 7.68
CA GLY A 212 -9.32 -24.58 9.04
C GLY A 212 -8.02 -25.05 9.70
N SER A 213 -6.89 -24.45 9.34
CA SER A 213 -5.61 -24.68 9.99
C SER A 213 -5.60 -23.96 11.33
N ASP A 214 -5.40 -24.72 12.39
CA ASP A 214 -5.08 -24.22 13.73
C ASP A 214 -3.98 -23.14 13.64
N THR A 215 -4.38 -21.87 13.64
CA THR A 215 -3.49 -20.70 13.79
C THR A 215 -2.94 -20.60 15.22
N SER A 216 -3.27 -21.58 16.06
CA SER A 216 -3.00 -21.69 17.49
C SER A 216 -1.56 -22.12 17.81
N ALA A 217 -0.83 -22.72 16.87
CA ALA A 217 0.57 -23.09 17.05
C ALA A 217 1.51 -21.91 16.70
N GLY A 218 2.29 -21.47 17.69
CA GLY A 218 3.40 -20.56 17.45
C GLY A 218 4.32 -21.11 16.36
N VAL A 219 4.94 -20.22 15.58
CA VAL A 219 5.99 -20.64 14.65
C VAL A 219 7.07 -21.32 15.47
N SER A 220 7.41 -22.57 15.18
CA SER A 220 8.53 -23.23 15.84
C SER A 220 9.78 -22.38 15.63
N PRO A 221 10.63 -22.15 16.65
CA PRO A 221 11.84 -21.35 16.49
C PRO A 221 12.77 -21.84 15.37
N ASP A 222 12.65 -23.12 15.02
CA ASP A 222 13.41 -23.81 13.96
C ASP A 222 12.75 -23.73 12.56
N ALA A 223 11.62 -23.04 12.42
CA ALA A 223 11.00 -22.88 11.10
C ALA A 223 11.76 -21.82 10.29
N ASP A 224 12.35 -22.25 9.17
CA ASP A 224 13.05 -21.36 8.23
C ASP A 224 12.06 -20.43 7.49
N ILE A 225 10.75 -20.72 7.52
CA ILE A 225 9.70 -20.06 6.74
C ILE A 225 8.46 -19.75 7.59
N VAL A 226 7.87 -18.57 7.40
CA VAL A 226 6.55 -18.20 7.92
C VAL A 226 5.53 -18.13 6.77
N PRO A 227 4.45 -18.93 6.80
CA PRO A 227 3.35 -18.82 5.84
C PRO A 227 2.70 -17.45 5.88
N ALA A 228 2.16 -16.99 4.75
CA ALA A 228 1.49 -15.68 4.67
C ALA A 228 0.34 -15.51 5.67
N THR A 229 -0.43 -16.56 5.93
CA THR A 229 -1.53 -16.59 6.92
C THR A 229 -1.06 -16.38 8.35
N ARG A 230 0.24 -16.51 8.62
CA ARG A 230 0.85 -16.30 9.93
C ARG A 230 1.80 -15.10 9.96
N LEU A 231 1.87 -14.28 8.91
CA LEU A 231 2.64 -13.04 8.95
C LEU A 231 1.92 -11.98 9.77
N GLY A 232 2.71 -11.24 10.56
CA GLY A 232 2.20 -10.14 11.36
C GLY A 232 1.78 -8.94 10.51
N CYS A 233 0.91 -8.10 11.07
CA CYS A 233 0.72 -6.75 10.55
C CYS A 233 1.68 -5.77 11.24
N TYR A 234 1.63 -4.50 10.84
CA TYR A 234 2.39 -3.41 11.46
C TYR A 234 2.25 -3.37 13.00
N PHE A 235 1.10 -3.74 13.55
CA PHE A 235 0.81 -3.72 14.99
C PHE A 235 1.15 -5.03 15.74
N CYS A 236 1.63 -6.08 15.08
CA CYS A 236 1.97 -7.35 15.75
C CYS A 236 3.28 -7.31 16.55
N ASN A 237 4.17 -6.37 16.24
CA ASN A 237 5.48 -6.27 16.88
C ASN A 237 5.54 -5.24 18.01
N ASP A 238 4.39 -4.71 18.43
CA ASP A 238 4.33 -3.69 19.47
C ASP A 238 3.50 -4.20 20.65
N VAL A 239 4.03 -3.99 21.86
CA VAL A 239 3.41 -4.40 23.15
C VAL A 239 2.53 -3.28 23.72
N THR A 240 2.34 -2.18 22.99
CA THR A 240 1.54 -1.03 23.44
C THR A 240 0.52 -0.65 22.37
N ALA A 241 -0.73 -0.32 22.75
CA ALA A 241 -1.75 0.16 21.83
C ALA A 241 -1.37 1.51 21.17
N PRO A 242 -1.93 1.81 19.98
CA PRO A 242 -1.89 3.13 19.37
C PRO A 242 -2.72 4.08 20.25
N GLY A 243 -2.06 4.67 21.24
CA GLY A 243 -2.53 5.85 21.95
C GLY A 243 -2.04 7.13 21.27
N ASN A 244 -2.31 8.29 21.88
CA ASN A 244 -1.84 9.59 21.40
C ASN A 244 -0.30 9.65 21.41
N SER A 245 0.31 9.25 20.29
CA SER A 245 1.76 9.09 20.16
C SER A 245 2.50 10.41 20.00
N MET A 246 1.84 11.58 20.00
CA MET A 246 2.47 12.89 19.79
C MET A 246 3.50 13.30 20.86
N LYS A 247 3.80 12.45 21.86
CA LYS A 247 4.73 12.77 22.95
C LYS A 247 6.08 12.03 22.97
N ASP A 248 6.25 10.81 22.42
CA ASP A 248 7.42 9.98 22.84
C ASP A 248 8.17 9.06 21.83
N ARG A 249 8.08 9.18 20.49
CA ARG A 249 8.89 8.31 19.57
C ARG A 249 9.35 8.98 18.26
N THR A 250 10.44 8.51 17.64
CA THR A 250 11.04 9.11 16.42
C THR A 250 10.63 8.46 15.08
N LEU A 251 10.13 7.21 15.09
CA LEU A 251 9.63 6.51 13.91
C LEU A 251 8.12 6.75 13.81
N ASP A 252 7.64 7.22 12.64
CA ASP A 252 6.24 7.61 12.39
C ASP A 252 5.71 8.81 13.17
N GLN A 253 6.59 9.65 13.73
CA GLN A 253 6.24 11.01 14.13
C GLN A 253 6.62 12.00 13.02
N GLN A 254 5.63 12.72 12.51
CA GLN A 254 5.79 13.88 11.61
C GLN A 254 6.70 13.59 10.39
N CYS A 255 6.12 12.95 9.35
CA CYS A 255 6.79 12.68 8.07
C CYS A 255 7.35 13.92 7.33
N THR A 256 7.21 15.12 7.88
CA THR A 256 7.81 16.37 7.40
C THR A 256 9.29 16.52 7.77
N VAL A 257 9.78 15.87 8.83
CA VAL A 257 11.17 16.00 9.30
C VAL A 257 11.94 14.70 9.04
N THR A 258 12.18 14.42 7.76
CA THR A 258 12.94 13.24 7.31
C THR A 258 14.03 13.65 6.33
N ARG A 259 15.14 12.90 6.27
CA ARG A 259 16.15 13.08 5.22
C ARG A 259 15.47 12.84 3.86
N PRO A 260 15.57 13.76 2.89
CA PRO A 260 14.76 13.71 1.66
C PRO A 260 14.82 12.40 0.86
N GLY A 261 15.96 11.70 0.91
CA GLY A 261 16.15 10.43 0.21
C GLY A 261 15.38 9.24 0.79
N VAL A 262 14.97 9.28 2.07
CA VAL A 262 14.36 8.13 2.76
C VAL A 262 13.05 7.71 2.08
N ALA A 263 12.19 8.68 1.77
CA ALA A 263 10.89 8.40 1.16
C ALA A 263 10.99 7.83 -0.25
N ALA A 264 11.99 8.26 -1.03
CA ALA A 264 12.23 7.72 -2.37
C ALA A 264 12.66 6.25 -2.29
N VAL A 265 13.57 5.91 -1.37
CA VAL A 265 14.01 4.52 -1.15
C VAL A 265 12.86 3.65 -0.65
N ALA A 266 12.14 4.10 0.38
CA ALA A 266 11.00 3.36 0.94
C ALA A 266 9.89 3.17 -0.10
N GLY A 267 9.57 4.21 -0.89
CA GLY A 267 8.57 4.14 -1.94
C GLY A 267 8.96 3.22 -3.11
N ALA A 268 10.25 3.11 -3.42
CA ALA A 268 10.73 2.13 -4.40
C ALA A 268 10.57 0.71 -3.86
N LEU A 269 11.09 0.44 -2.66
CA LEU A 269 11.02 -0.89 -2.03
C LEU A 269 9.58 -1.36 -1.79
N ALA A 270 8.65 -0.45 -1.47
CA ALA A 270 7.24 -0.78 -1.33
C ALA A 270 6.61 -1.29 -2.64
N VAL A 271 6.95 -0.67 -3.76
CA VAL A 271 6.46 -1.11 -5.08
C VAL A 271 7.16 -2.39 -5.53
N GLU A 272 8.48 -2.50 -5.35
CA GLU A 272 9.21 -3.74 -5.67
C GLU A 272 8.67 -4.94 -4.86
N MET A 273 8.33 -4.75 -3.59
CA MET A 273 7.71 -5.78 -2.76
C MET A 273 6.35 -6.22 -3.32
N LEU A 274 5.52 -5.26 -3.77
CA LEU A 274 4.26 -5.59 -4.42
C LEU A 274 4.47 -6.35 -5.74
N VAL A 275 5.37 -5.85 -6.60
CA VAL A 275 5.65 -6.48 -7.89
C VAL A 275 6.15 -7.91 -7.66
N GLY A 276 7.09 -8.11 -6.74
CA GLY A 276 7.54 -9.44 -6.31
C GLY A 276 6.38 -10.34 -5.89
N LEU A 277 5.47 -9.85 -5.03
CA LEU A 277 4.26 -10.59 -4.66
C LEU A 277 3.42 -10.97 -5.88
N LEU A 278 3.08 -10.03 -6.75
CA LEU A 278 2.22 -10.32 -7.91
C LEU A 278 2.85 -11.30 -8.91
N GLN A 279 4.18 -11.35 -8.97
CA GLN A 279 4.93 -12.32 -9.79
C GLN A 279 5.07 -13.70 -9.11
N HIS A 280 4.90 -13.79 -7.79
CA HIS A 280 4.96 -15.06 -7.09
C HIS A 280 3.73 -15.93 -7.44
N PRO A 281 3.90 -17.26 -7.63
CA PRO A 281 2.76 -18.15 -7.93
C PRO A 281 1.62 -18.07 -6.90
N LEU A 282 1.96 -17.92 -5.62
CA LEU A 282 1.01 -17.78 -4.50
C LEU A 282 0.53 -16.33 -4.26
N ARG A 283 1.04 -15.34 -4.98
CA ARG A 283 0.66 -13.93 -4.82
C ARG A 283 0.71 -13.42 -3.37
N GLY A 284 -0.43 -12.92 -2.86
CA GLY A 284 -0.56 -12.46 -1.47
C GLY A 284 -0.31 -13.54 -0.42
N GLU A 285 -0.39 -14.82 -0.81
CA GLU A 285 -0.13 -15.97 0.05
C GLU A 285 1.34 -16.42 0.04
N ALA A 286 2.24 -15.68 -0.62
CA ALA A 286 3.67 -15.98 -0.64
C ALA A 286 4.25 -16.02 0.79
N PRO A 287 4.99 -17.08 1.17
CA PRO A 287 5.63 -17.15 2.47
C PRO A 287 6.82 -16.18 2.59
N ALA A 288 7.31 -15.94 3.82
CA ALA A 288 8.54 -15.17 4.05
C ALA A 288 9.56 -16.00 4.83
N VAL A 289 10.84 -15.80 4.52
CA VAL A 289 11.96 -16.41 5.26
C VAL A 289 12.04 -15.80 6.67
N TYR A 290 12.12 -16.64 7.70
CA TYR A 290 12.20 -16.19 9.10
C TYR A 290 13.63 -15.91 9.55
N ASN A 291 14.52 -16.87 9.31
CA ASN A 291 15.94 -16.80 9.60
C ASN A 291 16.71 -17.22 8.34
N PRO A 292 17.22 -16.27 7.54
CA PRO A 292 18.14 -16.64 6.48
C PRO A 292 19.39 -17.24 7.13
N LYS A 293 19.62 -18.54 6.95
CA LYS A 293 20.89 -19.16 7.33
C LYS A 293 21.96 -18.49 6.47
N ASN A 294 22.98 -17.90 7.10
CA ASN A 294 24.08 -17.18 6.43
C ASN A 294 25.01 -18.09 5.61
N ASP A 295 24.57 -19.30 5.25
CA ASP A 295 25.34 -20.17 4.39
C ASP A 295 25.22 -19.66 2.95
N VAL A 296 26.32 -19.11 2.47
CA VAL A 296 26.50 -18.56 1.11
C VAL A 296 26.18 -19.62 0.01
N ASP A 297 26.11 -20.90 0.40
CA ASP A 297 25.86 -22.05 -0.46
C ASP A 297 24.44 -22.64 -0.38
N ASN A 298 23.57 -22.15 0.52
CA ASN A 298 22.19 -22.64 0.62
C ASN A 298 21.25 -21.71 -0.18
N GLU A 299 20.77 -22.21 -1.31
CA GLU A 299 19.67 -21.58 -2.05
C GLU A 299 18.47 -21.36 -1.12
N PRO A 300 17.76 -20.22 -1.23
CA PRO A 300 16.54 -20.00 -0.46
C PRO A 300 15.55 -21.15 -0.71
N PRO A 301 14.68 -21.48 0.26
CA PRO A 301 13.71 -22.55 0.06
C PRO A 301 12.88 -22.29 -1.19
N SER A 302 12.76 -23.29 -2.07
CA SER A 302 12.06 -23.16 -3.37
C SER A 302 10.64 -22.57 -3.26
N GLU A 303 9.95 -22.78 -2.13
CA GLU A 303 8.60 -22.25 -1.86
C GLU A 303 8.55 -20.72 -1.69
N THR A 304 9.70 -20.08 -1.41
CA THR A 304 9.82 -18.63 -1.23
C THR A 304 10.30 -17.92 -2.50
N GLU A 305 10.71 -18.69 -3.51
CA GLU A 305 11.36 -18.17 -4.70
C GLU A 305 10.33 -17.73 -5.75
N GLY A 306 10.29 -16.41 -6.00
CA GLY A 306 9.54 -15.83 -7.10
C GLY A 306 10.43 -15.57 -8.32
N VAL A 307 9.80 -15.23 -9.45
CA VAL A 307 10.49 -14.85 -10.70
C VAL A 307 11.46 -13.66 -10.51
N LEU A 308 11.21 -12.82 -9.50
CA LEU A 308 12.05 -11.67 -9.14
C LEU A 308 12.83 -11.87 -7.84
N GLY A 309 12.97 -13.13 -7.39
CA GLY A 309 13.62 -13.49 -6.14
C GLY A 309 12.65 -13.60 -4.95
N PRO A 310 13.19 -13.85 -3.74
CA PRO A 310 12.39 -14.06 -2.55
C PRO A 310 11.78 -12.75 -2.02
N ILE A 311 10.58 -12.86 -1.45
CA ILE A 311 9.81 -11.70 -1.00
C ILE A 311 9.86 -11.60 0.53
N PRO A 312 10.58 -10.63 1.10
CA PRO A 312 10.66 -10.49 2.56
C PRO A 312 9.30 -10.12 3.16
N HIS A 313 9.13 -10.37 4.46
CA HIS A 313 8.00 -9.86 5.22
C HIS A 313 8.13 -8.36 5.47
N SER A 314 9.31 -7.93 5.92
CA SER A 314 9.62 -6.52 6.12
C SER A 314 11.07 -6.19 5.77
N ILE A 315 11.29 -4.92 5.46
CA ILE A 315 12.58 -4.31 5.15
C ILE A 315 12.70 -3.09 6.06
N ARG A 316 13.73 -3.06 6.90
CA ARG A 316 14.12 -1.88 7.66
C ARG A 316 15.45 -1.39 7.15
N GLY A 317 15.52 -0.13 6.74
CA GLY A 317 16.77 0.47 6.26
C GLY A 317 17.19 1.68 7.06
N PHE A 318 18.50 1.89 7.12
CA PHE A 318 19.14 2.97 7.87
C PHE A 318 20.13 3.71 6.96
N LEU A 319 19.84 4.97 6.65
CA LEU A 319 20.66 5.77 5.73
C LEU A 319 21.98 6.24 6.34
N HIS A 320 22.13 6.22 7.66
CA HIS A 320 23.38 6.60 8.31
C HIS A 320 24.45 5.50 8.14
N SER A 321 24.05 4.23 8.14
CA SER A 321 24.95 3.07 8.00
C SER A 321 24.91 2.44 6.62
N TYR A 322 23.98 2.86 5.75
CA TYR A 322 23.73 2.25 4.43
C TYR A 322 23.38 0.76 4.52
N GLN A 323 22.70 0.36 5.60
CA GLN A 323 22.32 -1.04 5.85
C GLN A 323 20.81 -1.24 5.75
N SER A 324 20.42 -2.45 5.33
CA SER A 324 19.05 -2.94 5.39
C SER A 324 19.01 -4.27 6.13
N VAL A 325 17.96 -4.48 6.93
CA VAL A 325 17.68 -5.72 7.64
C VAL A 325 16.27 -6.21 7.28
N LEU A 326 16.08 -7.52 7.24
CA LEU A 326 14.85 -8.15 6.74
C LEU A 326 14.12 -8.94 7.84
N PRO A 327 13.62 -8.30 8.92
CA PRO A 327 13.00 -9.04 10.01
C PRO A 327 11.65 -9.61 9.57
N THR A 328 11.40 -10.85 9.94
CA THR A 328 10.11 -11.51 9.76
C THR A 328 9.45 -11.69 11.11
N CYS A 329 8.13 -11.46 11.16
CA CYS A 329 7.40 -11.44 12.41
C CYS A 329 6.09 -12.20 12.23
N ALA A 330 5.81 -13.09 13.17
CA ALA A 330 4.58 -13.86 13.17
C ALA A 330 3.39 -13.01 13.65
N LYS A 331 2.18 -13.42 13.25
CA LYS A 331 0.92 -12.88 13.75
C LYS A 331 0.88 -13.00 15.27
N PHE A 332 0.71 -11.88 15.95
CA PHE A 332 0.52 -11.86 17.40
C PHE A 332 -0.95 -12.13 17.74
N LYS A 333 -1.20 -13.07 18.65
CA LYS A 333 -2.56 -13.50 19.02
C LYS A 333 -3.40 -12.36 19.61
N GLN A 334 -2.77 -11.49 20.38
CA GLN A 334 -3.39 -10.33 21.02
C GLN A 334 -3.14 -9.05 20.22
N CYS A 335 -2.88 -9.16 18.90
CA CYS A 335 -2.73 -7.98 18.08
C CYS A 335 -4.04 -7.17 18.06
N ILE A 336 -3.96 -5.94 18.53
CA ILE A 336 -4.99 -4.90 18.51
C ILE A 336 -5.60 -4.57 17.13
N ALA A 337 -5.06 -5.11 16.04
CA ALA A 337 -5.52 -4.79 14.67
C ALA A 337 -5.92 -6.05 13.88
N CYS A 338 -5.06 -7.07 13.80
CA CYS A 338 -5.34 -8.26 12.99
C CYS A 338 -5.61 -9.54 13.81
N SER A 339 -5.75 -9.46 15.14
CA SER A 339 -6.17 -10.64 15.90
C SER A 339 -7.57 -11.08 15.48
N ASP A 340 -7.81 -12.39 15.57
CA ASP A 340 -9.11 -12.97 15.22
C ASP A 340 -10.22 -12.40 16.11
N PHE A 341 -9.87 -12.09 17.37
CA PHE A 341 -10.75 -11.45 18.33
C PHE A 341 -11.19 -10.04 17.87
N VAL A 342 -10.25 -9.17 17.46
CA VAL A 342 -10.58 -7.80 17.00
C VAL A 342 -11.39 -7.85 15.70
N ILE A 343 -11.01 -8.71 14.75
CA ILE A 343 -11.74 -8.88 13.49
C ILE A 343 -13.17 -9.39 13.77
N GLN A 344 -13.34 -10.33 14.69
CA GLN A 344 -14.66 -10.83 15.05
C GLN A 344 -15.54 -9.74 15.69
N ASN A 345 -15.01 -8.95 16.62
CA ASN A 345 -15.76 -7.84 17.23
C ASN A 345 -16.19 -6.81 16.19
N TYR A 346 -15.32 -6.46 15.25
CA TYR A 346 -15.64 -5.56 14.14
C TYR A 346 -16.74 -6.12 13.22
N ARG A 347 -16.83 -7.45 13.05
CA ARG A 347 -17.88 -8.12 12.26
C ARG A 347 -19.21 -8.28 13.02
N THR A 348 -19.18 -8.49 14.34
CA THR A 348 -20.37 -8.86 15.13
C THR A 348 -21.08 -7.68 15.79
N GLU A 349 -20.34 -6.68 16.27
CA GLU A 349 -20.97 -5.45 16.76
C GLU A 349 -21.49 -4.65 15.57
N SER A 350 -22.43 -3.72 15.80
CA SER A 350 -22.73 -2.70 14.78
C SER A 350 -21.41 -2.02 14.43
N GLU A 351 -21.00 -2.11 13.16
CA GLU A 351 -19.66 -1.74 12.67
C GLU A 351 -19.19 -0.41 13.26
N TYR A 352 -20.10 0.56 13.34
CA TYR A 352 -19.81 1.89 13.84
C TYR A 352 -19.68 1.97 15.37
N ASP A 353 -20.45 1.19 16.14
CA ASP A 353 -20.41 1.27 17.61
C ASP A 353 -19.06 0.82 18.16
N PHE A 354 -18.54 -0.29 17.64
CA PHE A 354 -17.20 -0.76 17.99
C PHE A 354 -16.14 0.29 17.64
N LEU A 355 -16.19 0.83 16.41
CA LEU A 355 -15.26 1.85 15.96
C LEU A 355 -15.32 3.12 16.82
N PHE A 356 -16.51 3.59 17.19
CA PHE A 356 -16.66 4.75 18.06
C PHE A 356 -16.14 4.51 19.47
N LYS A 357 -16.28 3.29 20.03
CA LYS A 357 -15.63 2.95 21.32
C LYS A 357 -14.11 3.06 21.21
N VAL A 358 -13.52 2.58 20.12
CA VAL A 358 -12.07 2.67 19.85
C VAL A 358 -11.61 4.12 19.65
N PHE A 359 -12.35 4.95 18.91
CA PHE A 359 -11.95 6.35 18.70
C PHE A 359 -12.07 7.16 19.99
N ASN A 360 -13.09 6.88 20.81
CA ASN A 360 -13.34 7.62 22.05
C ASN A 360 -12.51 7.12 23.25
N SER A 361 -11.76 6.02 23.13
CA SER A 361 -10.93 5.47 24.21
C SER A 361 -9.54 5.08 23.72
N GLY A 362 -8.50 5.54 24.43
CA GLY A 362 -7.11 5.17 24.16
C GLY A 362 -6.73 3.75 24.63
N THR A 363 -7.53 3.14 25.52
CA THR A 363 -7.21 1.84 26.13
C THR A 363 -8.12 0.72 25.63
N HIS A 364 -9.24 1.03 24.97
CA HIS A 364 -10.26 0.02 24.65
C HIS A 364 -9.70 -1.16 23.84
N LEU A 365 -8.74 -0.92 22.96
CA LEU A 365 -8.07 -1.98 22.20
C LEU A 365 -7.22 -2.91 23.08
N GLU A 366 -6.48 -2.36 24.05
CA GLU A 366 -5.72 -3.14 25.04
C GLU A 366 -6.67 -3.95 25.94
N ASP A 367 -7.73 -3.30 26.43
CA ASP A 367 -8.69 -3.91 27.35
C ASP A 367 -9.35 -5.17 26.75
N ILE A 368 -9.56 -5.18 25.42
CA ILE A 368 -10.22 -6.28 24.74
C ILE A 368 -9.25 -7.35 24.21
N THR A 369 -7.98 -7.01 23.96
CA THR A 369 -6.98 -7.99 23.50
C THR A 369 -6.23 -8.66 24.64
N GLY A 370 -6.28 -8.09 25.84
CA GLY A 370 -5.41 -8.47 26.97
C GLY A 370 -3.97 -8.07 26.70
#